data_AF-A0A7V3BVR7-F1
#
_entry.id   AF-A0A7V3BVR7-F1
#
_cell.length_a   1.000
_cell.length_b   1.000
_cell.length_c   1.000
_cell.angle_alpha   90.00
_cell.angle_beta   90.00
_cell.angle_gamma   90.00
#
_symmetry.space_group_name_H-M   'P 1'
#
loop_
_entity.id
_entity.type
_entity.pdbx_description
1 polymer ?
#
loop_
_entity_poly.entity_id
_entity_poly.type
_entity_poly.pdbx_seq_one_letter_code
_entity_poly.pdbx_strand_id
1 'polypeptide(L)'
;MLIAVLAVGGACSGSGAERGLDPGGPIDPPTAERAILGLCEVGRTADPSAAEDVFHDRSHDALHGIAAAVEEVDRGVAAELLTAKQRVEADLASDRLPSAFPAHVDDLLDATRRALEALGVPAPPCPA
;
A
#
# COMPACT_ATOMS: atom_id res chain seq x y z
N MET A 1 -0.38 -47.37 -33.72
CA MET A 1 -0.65 -47.04 -32.31
C MET A 1 -1.12 -45.58 -32.29
N LEU A 2 -2.42 -45.36 -32.15
CA LEU A 2 -3.05 -44.03 -32.18
C LEU A 2 -3.08 -43.50 -30.73
N ILE A 3 -2.51 -42.33 -30.45
CA ILE A 3 -2.64 -41.68 -29.15
C ILE A 3 -3.63 -40.53 -29.32
N ALA A 4 -4.83 -40.71 -28.76
CA ALA A 4 -5.81 -39.65 -28.60
C ALA A 4 -5.43 -38.79 -27.39
N VAL A 5 -5.24 -37.49 -27.61
CA VAL A 5 -5.04 -36.51 -26.52
C VAL A 5 -6.39 -35.84 -26.24
N LEU A 6 -6.99 -36.22 -25.11
CA LEU A 6 -8.12 -35.52 -24.52
C LEU A 6 -7.58 -34.32 -23.73
N ALA A 7 -7.75 -33.11 -24.26
CA ALA A 7 -7.53 -31.88 -23.52
C ALA A 7 -8.83 -31.52 -22.77
N VAL A 8 -8.83 -31.73 -21.46
CA VAL A 8 -9.79 -31.13 -20.52
C VAL A 8 -8.97 -30.23 -19.61
N GLY A 9 -9.17 -28.93 -19.72
CA GLY A 9 -8.54 -27.91 -18.87
C GLY A 9 -9.54 -26.79 -18.65
N GLY A 10 -10.07 -26.71 -17.44
CA GLY A 10 -11.21 -25.88 -17.09
C GLY A 10 -10.90 -24.39 -17.19
N ALA A 11 -11.76 -23.67 -17.92
CA ALA A 11 -11.83 -22.22 -17.89
C ALA A 11 -12.65 -21.81 -16.65
N CYS A 12 -12.00 -21.79 -15.48
CA CYS A 12 -12.52 -21.03 -14.34
C CYS A 12 -12.15 -19.57 -14.56
N SER A 13 -13.08 -18.86 -15.19
CA SER A 13 -13.13 -17.40 -15.25
C SER A 13 -13.30 -16.87 -13.84
N GLY A 14 -12.19 -16.54 -13.19
CA GLY A 14 -12.14 -15.81 -11.93
C GLY A 14 -11.83 -14.35 -12.21
N SER A 15 -12.87 -13.54 -12.40
CA SER A 15 -12.78 -12.09 -12.47
C SER A 15 -12.33 -11.51 -11.14
N GLY A 16 -11.02 -11.49 -10.90
CA GLY A 16 -10.36 -10.54 -10.01
C GLY A 16 -9.58 -9.60 -10.90
N ALA A 17 -10.20 -8.53 -11.37
CA ALA A 17 -9.44 -7.43 -11.94
C ALA A 17 -8.64 -6.84 -10.78
N GLU A 18 -7.41 -7.30 -10.61
CA GLU A 18 -6.36 -6.49 -10.01
C GLU A 18 -6.33 -5.22 -10.84
N ARG A 19 -7.05 -4.19 -10.41
CA ARG A 19 -6.81 -2.83 -10.88
C ARG A 19 -5.49 -2.42 -10.24
N GLY A 20 -4.40 -2.99 -10.76
CA GLY A 20 -3.07 -2.47 -10.51
C GLY A 20 -3.14 -0.99 -10.83
N LEU A 21 -2.78 -0.16 -9.85
CA LEU A 21 -2.61 1.26 -10.10
C LEU A 21 -1.51 1.37 -11.15
N ASP A 22 -1.80 2.08 -12.24
CA ASP A 22 -0.81 2.39 -13.26
C ASP A 22 0.29 3.24 -12.58
N PRO A 23 1.55 2.77 -12.50
CA PRO A 23 2.62 3.54 -11.90
C PRO A 23 2.78 4.88 -12.64
N GLY A 24 2.50 6.00 -11.95
CA GLY A 24 2.53 7.34 -12.53
C GLY A 24 1.19 7.83 -13.11
N GLY A 25 0.13 7.00 -13.05
CA GLY A 25 -1.23 7.44 -13.31
C GLY A 25 -1.78 8.37 -12.21
N PRO A 26 -2.84 9.14 -12.49
CA PRO A 26 -3.44 10.02 -11.48
C PRO A 26 -3.97 9.21 -10.29
N ILE A 27 -3.61 9.64 -9.08
CA ILE A 27 -4.13 9.06 -7.83
C ILE A 27 -5.54 9.56 -7.60
N ASP A 28 -6.52 8.66 -7.64
CA ASP A 28 -7.91 9.02 -7.33
C ASP A 28 -8.13 9.21 -5.82
N PRO A 29 -9.01 10.13 -5.39
CA PRO A 29 -9.23 10.40 -3.98
C PRO A 29 -9.69 9.17 -3.15
N PRO A 30 -10.61 8.31 -3.62
CA PRO A 30 -10.96 7.08 -2.91
C PRO A 30 -9.79 6.14 -2.63
N THR A 31 -8.83 6.04 -3.55
CA THR A 31 -7.61 5.25 -3.34
C THR A 31 -6.69 5.87 -2.30
N ALA A 32 -6.48 7.18 -2.34
CA ALA A 32 -5.72 7.89 -1.32
C ALA A 32 -6.35 7.78 0.08
N GLU A 33 -7.68 7.93 0.16
CA GLU A 33 -8.44 7.77 1.40
C GLU A 33 -8.27 6.36 1.99
N ARG A 34 -8.43 5.32 1.17
CA ARG A 34 -8.25 3.92 1.61
C ARG A 34 -6.85 3.68 2.14
N ALA A 35 -5.83 4.21 1.47
CA ALA A 35 -4.43 4.05 1.89
C ALA A 35 -4.17 4.70 3.25
N ILE A 36 -4.64 5.93 3.46
CA ILE A 36 -4.51 6.64 4.75
C ILE A 36 -5.26 5.93 5.86
N LEU A 37 -6.51 5.52 5.63
CA LEU A 37 -7.31 4.82 6.63
C LEU A 37 -6.71 3.45 6.99
N GLY A 38 -6.16 2.73 6.01
CA GLY A 38 -5.40 1.50 6.23
C GLY A 38 -4.19 1.72 7.13
N LEU A 39 -3.37 2.73 6.86
CA LEU A 39 -2.23 3.08 7.72
C LEU A 39 -2.66 3.45 9.15
N CYS A 40 -3.76 4.19 9.30
CA CYS A 40 -4.31 4.49 10.62
C CYS A 40 -4.71 3.21 11.38
N GLU A 41 -5.24 2.19 10.69
CA GLU A 41 -5.61 0.91 11.30
C GLU A 41 -4.38 0.08 11.67
N VAL A 42 -3.36 0.03 10.81
CA VAL A 42 -2.06 -0.59 11.10
C VAL A 42 -1.47 -0.05 12.42
N GLY A 43 -1.52 1.28 12.63
CA GLY A 43 -0.99 1.91 13.84
C GLY A 43 -1.76 1.59 15.14
N ARG A 44 -2.96 0.96 15.06
CA ARG A 44 -3.80 0.62 16.22
C ARG A 44 -3.71 -0.84 16.65
N THR A 45 -3.13 -1.71 15.82
CA THR A 45 -3.00 -3.13 16.16
C THR A 45 -1.63 -3.43 16.80
N ALA A 46 -1.61 -4.41 17.70
CA ALA A 46 -0.39 -4.99 18.26
C ALA A 46 -0.12 -6.41 17.71
N ASP A 47 -1.00 -6.92 16.86
CA ASP A 47 -0.88 -8.22 16.22
C ASP A 47 -0.13 -8.07 14.88
N PRO A 48 1.08 -8.67 14.73
CA PRO A 48 1.88 -8.57 13.51
C PRO A 48 1.12 -9.04 12.26
N SER A 49 0.39 -10.16 12.34
CA SER A 49 -0.29 -10.72 11.17
C SER A 49 -1.45 -9.82 10.73
N ALA A 50 -2.25 -9.32 11.67
CA ALA A 50 -3.31 -8.37 11.33
C ALA A 50 -2.75 -7.04 10.77
N ALA A 51 -1.59 -6.59 11.27
CA ALA A 51 -0.93 -5.39 10.75
C ALA A 51 -0.45 -5.58 9.30
N GLU A 52 0.15 -6.73 9.01
CA GLU A 52 0.62 -7.11 7.68
C GLU A 52 -0.54 -7.21 6.68
N ASP A 53 -1.60 -7.94 7.04
CA ASP A 53 -2.80 -8.09 6.20
C ASP A 53 -3.41 -6.72 5.85
N VAL A 54 -3.63 -5.86 6.84
CA VAL A 54 -4.19 -4.51 6.61
C VAL A 54 -3.27 -3.66 5.76
N PHE A 55 -1.96 -3.69 6.03
CA PHE A 55 -0.99 -2.89 5.27
C PHE A 55 -0.97 -3.30 3.79
N HIS A 56 -0.90 -4.59 3.50
CA HIS A 56 -0.87 -5.09 2.13
C HIS A 56 -2.21 -4.88 1.41
N ASP A 57 -3.34 -5.16 2.05
CA ASP A 57 -4.66 -5.06 1.43
C ASP A 57 -5.11 -3.62 1.15
N ARG A 58 -4.74 -2.67 2.02
CA ARG A 58 -5.33 -1.32 2.00
C ARG A 58 -4.39 -0.22 1.59
N SER A 59 -3.08 -0.39 1.82
CA SER A 59 -2.12 0.72 1.72
C SER A 59 -0.98 0.44 0.76
N HIS A 60 -0.38 -0.76 0.77
CA HIS A 60 0.90 -1.05 0.12
C HIS A 60 0.97 -0.62 -1.35
N ASP A 61 0.03 -1.08 -2.18
CA ASP A 61 0.03 -0.79 -3.62
C ASP A 61 -0.29 0.68 -3.91
N ALA A 62 -1.19 1.28 -3.11
CA ALA A 62 -1.50 2.69 -3.21
C ALA A 62 -0.30 3.56 -2.85
N LEU A 63 0.52 3.17 -1.88
CA LEU A 63 1.74 3.90 -1.52
C LEU A 63 2.78 3.86 -2.65
N HIS A 64 2.91 2.75 -3.38
CA HIS A 64 3.74 2.70 -4.59
C HIS A 64 3.20 3.61 -5.69
N GLY A 65 1.89 3.60 -5.92
CA GLY A 65 1.24 4.51 -6.89
C GLY A 65 1.49 5.98 -6.53
N ILE A 66 1.27 6.36 -5.26
CA ILE A 66 1.50 7.72 -4.76
C ILE A 66 2.98 8.11 -4.91
N ALA A 67 3.91 7.21 -4.57
CA ALA A 67 5.34 7.45 -4.74
C ALA A 67 5.72 7.69 -6.20
N ALA A 68 5.21 6.87 -7.13
CA ALA A 68 5.45 7.05 -8.56
C ALA A 68 4.86 8.36 -9.09
N ALA A 69 3.64 8.72 -8.68
CA ALA A 69 3.02 9.96 -9.09
C ALA A 69 3.76 11.19 -8.55
N VAL A 70 4.17 11.17 -7.27
CA VAL A 70 4.89 12.30 -6.68
C VAL A 70 6.33 12.40 -7.17
N GLU A 71 6.97 11.31 -7.60
CA GLU A 71 8.33 11.32 -8.17
C GLU A 71 8.45 12.24 -9.40
N GLU A 72 7.39 12.32 -10.21
CA GLU A 72 7.35 13.20 -11.39
C GLU A 72 7.36 14.69 -11.04
N VAL A 73 6.96 15.07 -9.82
CA VAL A 73 6.87 16.48 -9.36
C VAL A 73 7.89 16.83 -8.27
N ASP A 74 8.16 15.91 -7.34
CA ASP A 74 9.09 16.04 -6.22
C ASP A 74 9.70 14.68 -5.85
N ARG A 75 10.88 14.40 -6.42
CA ARG A 75 11.65 13.18 -6.15
C ARG A 75 12.07 13.04 -4.69
N GLY A 76 12.26 14.15 -3.97
CA GLY A 76 12.63 14.13 -2.56
C GLY A 76 11.50 13.56 -1.71
N VAL A 77 10.28 14.06 -1.94
CA VAL A 77 9.07 13.56 -1.26
C VAL A 77 8.79 12.09 -1.61
N ALA A 78 8.99 11.68 -2.86
CA ALA A 78 8.89 10.26 -3.24
C ALA A 78 9.86 9.38 -2.45
N ALA A 79 11.13 9.82 -2.34
CA ALA A 79 12.15 9.08 -1.61
C ALA A 79 11.86 8.99 -0.11
N GLU A 80 11.35 10.06 0.51
CA GLU A 80 10.90 10.04 1.91
C GLU A 80 9.79 9.02 2.13
N LEU A 81 8.76 9.03 1.25
CA LEU A 81 7.65 8.09 1.32
C LEU A 81 8.12 6.63 1.22
N LEU A 82 8.95 6.31 0.23
CA LEU A 82 9.48 4.96 0.04
C LEU A 82 10.38 4.52 1.20
N THR A 83 11.15 5.44 1.77
CA THR A 83 12.00 5.14 2.95
C THR A 83 11.15 4.83 4.18
N ALA A 84 10.11 5.64 4.44
CA ALA A 84 9.20 5.38 5.56
C ALA A 84 8.44 4.06 5.36
N LYS A 85 8.01 3.77 4.13
CA LYS A 85 7.35 2.52 3.77
C LYS A 85 8.24 1.31 4.06
N GLN A 86 9.49 1.35 3.62
CA GLN A 86 10.45 0.26 3.83
C GLN A 86 10.71 -0.03 5.32
N ARG A 87 10.66 0.98 6.20
CA ARG A 87 10.78 0.76 7.65
C ARG A 87 9.60 -0.04 8.20
N VAL A 88 8.39 0.32 7.82
CA VAL A 88 7.18 -0.41 8.21
C VAL A 88 7.22 -1.84 7.66
N GLU A 89 7.64 -2.04 6.41
CA GLU A 89 7.81 -3.38 5.83
C GLU A 89 8.86 -4.22 6.57
N ALA A 90 9.98 -3.61 6.98
CA ALA A 90 11.00 -4.29 7.77
C ALA A 90 10.49 -4.71 9.16
N ASP A 91 9.65 -3.87 9.78
CA ASP A 91 9.02 -4.19 11.05
C ASP A 91 8.00 -5.34 10.90
N LEU A 92 7.20 -5.32 9.84
CA LEU A 92 6.20 -6.37 9.54
C LEU A 92 6.85 -7.71 9.19
N ALA A 93 8.03 -7.70 8.58
CA ALA A 93 8.79 -8.92 8.28
C ALA A 93 9.38 -9.61 9.53
N SER A 94 9.22 -9.04 10.72
CA SER A 94 9.71 -9.60 11.98
C SER A 94 8.66 -10.48 12.65
N ASP A 95 9.07 -11.55 13.35
CA ASP A 95 8.16 -12.44 14.12
C ASP A 95 7.29 -11.70 15.15
N ARG A 96 7.73 -10.51 15.59
CA ARG A 96 7.02 -9.63 16.51
C ARG A 96 7.24 -8.18 16.10
N LEU A 97 6.20 -7.36 16.25
CA LEU A 97 6.30 -5.93 16.02
C LEU A 97 7.28 -5.30 17.03
N PRO A 98 8.29 -4.55 16.54
CA PRO A 98 9.21 -3.84 17.42
C PRO A 98 8.51 -2.71 18.17
N SER A 99 9.06 -2.28 19.30
CA SER A 99 8.50 -1.16 20.09
C SER A 99 8.48 0.17 19.32
N ALA A 100 9.28 0.30 18.27
CA ALA A 100 9.32 1.46 17.38
C ALA A 100 8.22 1.45 16.31
N PHE A 101 7.50 0.33 16.12
CA PHE A 101 6.54 0.16 15.04
C PHE A 101 5.47 1.27 14.98
N PRO A 102 4.83 1.69 16.08
CA PRO A 102 3.86 2.79 16.03
C PRO A 102 4.47 4.10 15.50
N ALA A 103 5.70 4.42 15.89
CA ALA A 103 6.38 5.62 15.42
C ALA A 103 6.75 5.53 13.93
N HIS A 104 7.14 4.35 13.44
CA HIS A 104 7.39 4.15 12.00
C HIS A 104 6.09 4.26 11.18
N VAL A 105 4.96 3.81 11.70
CA VAL A 105 3.64 3.99 11.06
C VAL A 105 3.24 5.47 11.04
N ASP A 106 3.49 6.22 12.12
CA ASP A 106 3.26 7.67 12.15
C ASP A 106 4.14 8.41 11.13
N ASP A 107 5.43 8.07 11.05
CA ASP A 107 6.36 8.61 10.03
C ASP A 107 5.84 8.34 8.60
N LEU A 108 5.32 7.13 8.35
CA LEU A 108 4.75 6.76 7.06
C LEU A 108 3.43 7.51 6.77
N LEU A 109 2.56 7.68 7.77
CA LEU A 109 1.35 8.48 7.64
C LEU A 109 1.68 9.92 7.23
N ASP A 110 2.67 10.53 7.88
CA ASP A 110 3.08 11.90 7.59
C ASP A 110 3.75 12.04 6.22
N ALA A 111 4.62 11.10 5.84
CA ALA A 111 5.21 11.09 4.51
C ALA A 111 4.15 10.91 3.41
N THR A 112 3.15 10.05 3.65
CA THR A 112 2.04 9.84 2.71
C THR A 112 1.20 11.10 2.56
N ARG A 113 0.89 11.80 3.66
CA ARG A 113 0.16 13.08 3.62
C ARG A 113 0.94 14.16 2.85
N ARG A 114 2.25 14.28 3.06
CA ARG A 114 3.10 15.21 2.30
C ARG A 114 3.11 14.90 0.80
N ALA A 115 3.17 13.61 0.43
CA ALA A 115 3.09 13.20 -0.96
C ALA A 115 1.74 13.54 -1.59
N LEU A 116 0.64 13.29 -0.88
CA LEU A 116 -0.71 13.63 -1.35
C LEU A 116 -0.91 15.15 -1.46
N GLU A 117 -0.36 15.94 -0.52
CA GLU A 117 -0.35 17.40 -0.59
C GLU A 117 0.38 17.92 -1.83
N ALA A 118 1.56 17.38 -2.14
CA ALA A 118 2.32 17.73 -3.35
C ALA A 118 1.54 17.42 -4.64
N LEU A 119 0.67 16.41 -4.60
CA LEU A 119 -0.22 16.01 -5.71
C LEU A 119 -1.56 16.77 -5.71
N GLY A 120 -1.84 17.61 -4.71
CA GLY A 120 -3.13 18.29 -4.56
C GLY A 120 -4.31 17.34 -4.26
N VAL A 121 -4.03 16.15 -3.72
CA VAL A 121 -5.03 15.14 -3.36
C VAL A 121 -5.33 15.26 -1.85
N PRO A 122 -6.60 15.39 -1.44
CA PRO A 122 -6.93 15.49 -0.02
C PRO A 122 -6.67 14.17 0.71
N ALA A 123 -6.15 14.25 1.94
CA ALA A 123 -5.96 13.11 2.84
C ALA A 123 -6.88 13.27 4.08
N PRO A 124 -7.65 12.23 4.46
CA PRO A 124 -8.49 12.30 5.65
C PRO A 124 -7.65 12.25 6.95
N PRO A 125 -8.19 12.75 8.08
CA PRO A 125 -7.59 12.47 9.38
C PRO A 125 -7.80 10.98 9.75
N CYS A 126 -6.96 10.48 10.66
CA CYS A 126 -7.25 9.18 11.28
C CYS A 126 -8.51 9.29 12.15
N PRO A 127 -9.40 8.27 12.14
CA PRO A 127 -10.54 8.22 13.06
C PRO A 127 -10.12 8.30 14.54
N ALA A 128 -11.00 8.81 15.40
CA ALA A 128 -10.78 8.82 16.84
C ALA A 128 -10.90 7.42 17.45
#